data_AF-A0A937XN23-F1
#
_entry.id   AF-A0A937XN23-F1
#
_cell.length_a   1.000
_cell.length_b   1.000
_cell.length_c   1.000
_cell.angle_alpha   90.00
_cell.angle_beta   90.00
_cell.angle_gamma   90.00
#
_symmetry.space_group_name_H-M   'P 1'
#
loop_
_entity.id
_entity.type
_entity.pdbx_description
1 polymer ?
#
loop_
_entity_poly.entity_id
_entity_poly.type
_entity_poly.pdbx_seq_one_letter_code
_entity_poly.pdbx_strand_id
1 'polypeptide(L)'
;MGCNTTEASEEAIPSRLYGVLTDVDGTLTLHGQLRASTYEALWSLHHSGLTIIPVTGRSAAWGHMMLHQWPIDAVIAESGGLAMWRVNKSGELVTADQLDR
;
A
#
# COMPACT_ATOMS: atom_id res chain seq x y z
N MET A 1 -4.19 -42.49 19.65
CA MET A 1 -3.66 -41.12 19.58
C MET A 1 -3.73 -40.65 18.15
N GLY A 2 -4.90 -40.17 17.71
CA GLY A 2 -5.04 -39.45 16.46
C GLY A 2 -5.03 -37.97 16.80
N CYS A 3 -3.96 -37.27 16.46
CA CYS A 3 -3.90 -35.83 16.58
C CYS A 3 -4.76 -35.26 15.45
N ASN A 4 -5.99 -34.84 15.75
CA ASN A 4 -6.76 -34.03 14.83
C ASN A 4 -6.11 -32.65 14.81
N THR A 5 -5.32 -32.38 13.78
CA THR A 5 -4.94 -31.04 13.39
C THR A 5 -6.21 -30.31 12.99
N THR A 6 -6.80 -29.57 13.91
CA THR A 6 -7.89 -28.63 13.60
C THR A 6 -7.35 -27.64 12.59
N GLU A 7 -7.88 -27.79 11.37
CA GLU A 7 -7.75 -26.88 10.24
C GLU A 7 -7.86 -25.45 10.73
N ALA A 8 -6.86 -24.61 10.40
CA ALA A 8 -7.07 -23.18 10.40
C ALA A 8 -8.30 -22.96 9.53
N SER A 9 -9.40 -22.50 10.13
CA SER A 9 -10.66 -22.25 9.44
C SER A 9 -10.36 -21.49 8.15
N GLU A 10 -10.76 -22.04 7.00
CA GLU A 10 -10.80 -21.33 5.72
C GLU A 10 -11.72 -20.13 5.88
N GLU A 11 -11.17 -19.03 6.40
CA GLU A 11 -11.85 -17.76 6.44
C GLU A 11 -12.07 -17.37 4.98
N ALA A 12 -13.33 -17.41 4.56
CA ALA A 12 -13.70 -17.27 3.16
C ALA A 12 -13.13 -15.96 2.62
N ILE A 13 -12.16 -16.07 1.70
CA ILE A 13 -11.60 -14.90 1.03
C ILE A 13 -12.77 -14.18 0.34
N PRO A 14 -12.99 -12.88 0.61
CA PRO A 14 -14.09 -12.16 0.02
C PRO A 14 -13.99 -12.24 -1.51
N SER A 15 -15.13 -12.49 -2.16
CA SER A 15 -15.22 -12.66 -3.62
C SER A 15 -14.79 -11.41 -4.42
N ARG A 16 -14.63 -10.28 -3.73
CA ARG A 16 -14.19 -9.02 -4.32
C ARG A 16 -13.26 -8.27 -3.38
N LEU A 17 -12.00 -8.17 -3.78
CA LEU A 17 -11.00 -7.32 -3.16
C LEU A 17 -10.83 -6.04 -3.98
N TYR A 18 -10.81 -4.88 -3.33
CA TYR A 18 -10.61 -3.59 -4.00
C TYR A 18 -9.15 -3.14 -3.98
N GLY A 19 -8.42 -3.48 -2.92
CA GLY A 19 -7.07 -2.99 -2.73
C GLY A 19 -6.47 -3.40 -1.39
N VAL A 20 -5.26 -2.90 -1.15
CA VAL A 20 -4.47 -3.14 0.06
C VAL A 20 -4.04 -1.80 0.64
N LEU A 21 -4.36 -1.59 1.91
CA LEU A 21 -3.72 -0.57 2.74
C LEU A 21 -2.63 -1.26 3.55
N THR A 22 -1.42 -0.69 3.57
CA THR A 22 -0.28 -1.36 4.21
C THR A 22 0.65 -0.37 4.89
N ASP A 23 1.18 -0.72 6.06
CA ASP A 23 2.26 0.04 6.68
C ASP A 23 3.59 -0.13 5.92
N VAL A 24 4.55 0.77 6.12
CA VAL A 24 5.84 0.78 5.40
C VAL A 24 7.00 0.28 6.26
N ASP A 25 7.28 0.96 7.37
CA ASP A 25 8.48 0.73 8.18
C ASP A 25 8.34 -0.53 9.04
N GLY A 26 9.13 -1.58 8.75
CA GLY A 26 9.00 -2.86 9.46
C GLY A 26 7.86 -3.75 8.94
N THR A 27 7.06 -3.25 8.00
CA THR A 27 5.98 -3.98 7.32
C THR A 27 6.37 -4.32 5.88
N LEU A 28 6.41 -3.35 4.97
CA LEU A 28 6.95 -3.56 3.62
C LEU A 28 8.48 -3.64 3.61
N THR A 29 9.12 -2.94 4.54
CA THR A 29 10.57 -2.90 4.68
C THR A 29 11.03 -3.84 5.78
N LEU A 30 12.17 -4.49 5.55
CA LEU A 30 12.84 -5.31 6.56
C LEU A 30 14.23 -4.75 6.79
N HIS A 31 14.51 -4.38 8.05
CA HIS A 31 15.73 -3.66 8.44
C HIS A 31 15.93 -2.36 7.65
N GLY A 32 14.82 -1.64 7.39
CA GLY A 32 14.82 -0.37 6.65
C GLY A 32 15.02 -0.51 5.14
N GLN A 33 15.06 -1.74 4.61
CA GLN A 33 15.25 -1.99 3.19
C GLN A 33 13.98 -2.56 2.57
N LEU A 34 13.58 -1.99 1.43
CA LEU A 34 12.58 -2.59 0.57
C LEU A 34 13.25 -3.71 -0.24
N ARG A 35 12.85 -4.95 0.01
CA ARG A 35 13.39 -6.10 -0.71
C ARG A 35 12.84 -6.15 -2.13
N ALA A 36 13.63 -6.69 -3.06
CA ALA A 36 13.23 -6.89 -4.45
C ALA A 36 11.91 -7.69 -4.56
N SER A 37 11.76 -8.76 -3.77
CA SER A 37 10.53 -9.57 -3.74
C SER A 37 9.31 -8.79 -3.26
N THR A 38 9.46 -7.89 -2.29
CA THR A 38 8.36 -7.03 -1.81
C THR A 38 7.97 -6.05 -2.91
N TYR A 39 8.96 -5.46 -3.59
CA TYR A 39 8.72 -4.55 -4.69
C TYR A 39 8.04 -5.24 -5.88
N GLU A 40 8.44 -6.47 -6.21
CA GLU A 40 7.80 -7.31 -7.23
C GLU A 40 6.35 -7.67 -6.86
N ALA A 41 6.08 -7.94 -5.59
CA ALA A 41 4.72 -8.18 -5.10
C ALA A 41 3.83 -6.94 -5.27
N LEU A 42 4.35 -5.73 -4.99
CA LEU A 42 3.61 -4.47 -5.25
C LEU A 42 3.25 -4.35 -6.73
N TRP A 43 4.20 -4.63 -7.63
CA TRP A 43 3.89 -4.65 -9.07
C TRP A 43 2.86 -5.71 -9.43
N SER A 44 2.92 -6.90 -8.83
CA SER A 44 1.96 -7.97 -9.10
C SER A 44 0.53 -7.57 -8.69
N LEU A 45 0.38 -6.91 -7.54
CA LEU A 45 -0.89 -6.35 -7.06
C LEU A 45 -1.38 -5.22 -7.97
N HIS A 46 -0.50 -4.33 -8.41
CA HIS A 46 -0.84 -3.26 -9.34
C HIS A 46 -1.34 -3.83 -10.69
N HIS A 47 -0.64 -4.83 -11.24
CA HIS A 47 -1.05 -5.48 -12.49
C HIS A 47 -2.36 -6.28 -12.36
N SER A 48 -2.74 -6.73 -11.16
CA SER A 48 -4.04 -7.38 -10.94
C SER A 48 -5.20 -6.37 -10.82
N GLY A 49 -4.90 -5.06 -10.83
CA GLY A 49 -5.88 -3.99 -10.75
C GLY A 49 -6.32 -3.65 -9.32
N LEU A 50 -5.57 -4.09 -8.32
CA LEU A 50 -5.82 -3.74 -6.92
C LEU A 50 -5.22 -2.37 -6.61
N THR A 51 -5.99 -1.53 -5.91
CA THR A 51 -5.48 -0.25 -5.40
C THR A 51 -4.48 -0.51 -4.27
N ILE A 52 -3.33 0.16 -4.28
CA ILE A 52 -2.31 0.04 -3.24
C ILE A 52 -2.10 1.39 -2.58
N ILE A 53 -2.29 1.43 -1.25
CA ILE A 53 -2.17 2.65 -0.44
C ILE A 53 -1.25 2.39 0.76
N PRO A 54 0.03 2.75 0.67
CA PRO A 54 0.89 2.75 1.85
C PRO A 54 0.42 3.80 2.87
N VAL A 55 0.42 3.42 4.14
CA VAL A 55 0.10 4.26 5.29
C VAL A 55 1.35 4.35 6.16
N THR A 56 1.82 5.54 6.47
CA THR A 56 3.10 5.70 7.16
C THR A 56 3.12 6.90 8.09
N GLY A 57 3.87 6.77 9.19
CA GLY A 57 4.23 7.88 10.05
C GLY A 57 5.33 8.79 9.45
N ARG A 58 5.89 8.42 8.29
CA ARG A 58 6.93 9.19 7.61
C ARG A 58 6.38 10.44 6.95
N SER A 59 7.31 11.34 6.61
CA SER A 59 6.97 12.66 6.13
C SER A 59 6.30 12.67 4.75
N ALA A 60 5.65 13.78 4.42
CA ALA A 60 5.11 14.03 3.10
C ALA A 60 6.15 13.81 1.98
N ALA A 61 7.41 14.19 2.21
CA ALA A 61 8.49 13.98 1.24
C ALA A 61 8.76 12.49 0.96
N TRP A 62 8.64 11.62 1.98
CA TRP A 62 8.73 10.17 1.80
C TRP A 62 7.55 9.63 0.99
N GLY A 63 6.34 10.06 1.31
CA GLY A 63 5.14 9.72 0.53
C GLY A 63 5.23 10.18 -0.92
N HIS A 64 5.73 11.40 -1.15
CA HIS A 64 5.96 11.96 -2.48
C HIS A 64 6.92 11.10 -3.31
N MET A 65 8.03 10.66 -2.69
CA MET A 65 8.97 9.74 -3.33
C MET A 65 8.30 8.40 -3.67
N MET A 66 7.55 7.80 -2.73
CA MET A 66 6.89 6.51 -2.95
C MET A 66 5.89 6.60 -4.11
N LEU A 67 5.08 7.66 -4.16
CA LEU A 67 4.14 7.89 -5.25
C LEU A 67 4.84 7.91 -6.61
N HIS A 68 6.04 8.50 -6.70
CA HIS A 68 6.80 8.56 -7.95
C HIS A 68 7.49 7.27 -8.33
N GLN A 69 7.98 6.52 -7.35
CA GLN A 69 8.86 5.38 -7.60
C GLN A 69 8.12 4.05 -7.58
N TRP A 70 7.11 3.88 -6.73
CA TRP A 70 6.44 2.61 -6.50
C TRP A 70 5.14 2.52 -7.31
N PRO A 71 4.67 1.31 -7.65
CA PRO A 71 3.41 1.10 -8.37
C PRO A 71 2.21 1.22 -7.42
N ILE A 72 2.04 2.40 -6.82
CA ILE A 72 0.99 2.71 -5.84
C ILE A 72 0.10 3.85 -6.34
N ASP A 73 -1.15 3.88 -5.88
CA ASP A 73 -2.15 4.86 -6.34
C ASP A 73 -2.19 6.10 -5.45
N ALA A 74 -2.02 5.88 -4.15
CA ALA A 74 -2.08 6.91 -3.12
C ALA A 74 -1.12 6.60 -1.98
N VAL A 75 -0.86 7.58 -1.11
CA VAL A 75 -0.15 7.40 0.15
C VAL A 75 -0.82 8.22 1.24
N ILE A 76 -0.88 7.65 2.44
CA ILE A 76 -1.23 8.36 3.67
C ILE A 76 0.07 8.55 4.48
N ALA A 77 0.50 9.79 4.64
CA ALA A 77 1.72 10.19 5.34
C ALA A 77 1.40 10.94 6.64
N GLU A 78 2.44 11.34 7.38
CA GLU A 78 2.33 12.13 8.63
C GLU A 78 1.38 11.49 9.65
N SER A 79 1.43 10.15 9.77
CA SER A 79 0.59 9.36 10.68
C SER A 79 -0.92 9.53 10.44
N GLY A 80 -1.33 9.77 9.18
CA GLY A 80 -2.73 10.01 8.84
C GLY A 80 -3.10 11.46 8.60
N GLY A 81 -2.18 12.40 8.87
CA GLY A 81 -2.43 13.83 8.71
C GLY A 81 -2.43 14.32 7.26
N LEU A 82 -1.91 13.54 6.32
CA LEU A 82 -1.83 13.90 4.92
C LEU A 82 -2.13 12.69 4.03
N ALA A 83 -3.06 12.86 3.08
CA ALA A 83 -3.28 11.88 2.02
C ALA A 83 -3.02 12.53 0.66
N MET A 84 -2.32 11.81 -0.22
CA MET A 84 -1.92 12.27 -1.54
C MET A 84 -2.10 11.16 -2.58
N TRP A 85 -2.48 11.51 -3.80
CA TRP A 85 -2.61 10.57 -4.92
C TRP A 85 -2.20 11.21 -6.23
N ARG A 86 -1.87 10.36 -7.18
CA ARG A 86 -1.55 10.78 -8.54
C ARG A 86 -2.84 10.97 -9.34
N VAL A 87 -3.02 12.14 -9.95
CA VAL A 87 -4.23 12.44 -10.73
C VAL A 87 -4.08 12.16 -12.23
N ASN A 88 -2.85 12.02 -12.73
CA ASN A 88 -2.61 11.79 -14.14
C ASN A 88 -1.29 11.05 -14.42
N LYS A 89 -1.13 10.62 -15.67
CA LYS A 89 0.09 9.93 -16.15
C LYS A 89 1.34 10.82 -16.15
N SER A 90 1.19 12.15 -16.17
CA SER A 90 2.31 13.10 -16.04
C SER A 90 2.87 13.17 -14.63
N GLY A 91 2.19 12.57 -13.66
CA GLY A 91 2.67 12.41 -12.30
C GLY A 91 2.31 13.54 -11.35
N GLU A 92 1.39 14.41 -11.75
CA GLU A 92 0.82 15.43 -10.87
C GLU A 92 0.16 14.77 -9.66
N LEU A 93 0.39 15.37 -8.50
CA LEU A 93 -0.15 14.90 -7.23
C LEU A 93 -1.12 15.93 -6.69
N VAL A 94 -2.20 15.46 -6.11
CA VAL A 94 -3.11 16.29 -5.31
C VAL A 94 -3.24 15.72 -3.92
N THR A 95 -3.59 16.59 -2.99
CA THR A 95 -3.85 16.26 -1.58
C THR A 95 -5.35 16.24 -1.30
N ALA A 96 -5.76 15.60 -0.21
CA ALA A 96 -7.17 15.51 0.17
C ALA A 96 -7.89 16.85 0.26
N ASP A 97 -7.22 17.87 0.79
CA ASP A 97 -7.76 19.22 0.93
C ASP A 97 -7.95 19.97 -0.40
N GLN A 98 -7.41 19.42 -1.50
CA GLN A 98 -7.53 19.98 -2.85
C GLN A 98 -8.68 19.36 -3.65
N LEU A 99 -9.29 18.27 -3.20
CA LEU A 99 -10.42 17.64 -3.91
C LEU A 99 -11.78 18.30 -3.63
N ASP A 100 -11.94 18.94 -2.47
CA ASP A 100 -13.20 19.58 -2.05
C ASP A 100 -13.29 21.07 -2.48
N ARG A 101 -12.48 21.51 -3.44
CA ARG A 101 -12.47 22.88 -3.99
C ARG A 101 -12.84 22.90 -5.46
#